data_AF-A0A959WHS9-F1
#
_entry.id   AF-A0A959WHS9-F1
#
_cell.length_a   1.000
_cell.length_b   1.000
_cell.length_c   1.000
_cell.angle_alpha   90.00
_cell.angle_beta   90.00
_cell.angle_gamma   90.00
#
_symmetry.space_group_name_H-M   'P 1'
#
loop_
_entity.id
_entity.type
_entity.pdbx_description
1 polymer ?
#
loop_
_entity_poly.entity_id
_entity_poly.type
_entity_poly.pdbx_seq_one_letter_code
_entity_poly.pdbx_strand_id
1 'polypeptide(L)'
;MAPVVESDLAHLSERQDPRLLRAIDAVAPGTELREGIDNILHARTGGLIVVGETEDFAFMLSGGIRLDIDYSPAMLYQVAKMDGAILINADGSKITWANVQMMPDPTIHSVETGTRHRTAERISKQVDAL
;
A
#
# COMPACT_ATOMS: atom_id res chain seq x y z
N MET A 1 -16.79 33.88 13.38
CA MET A 1 -16.00 33.95 12.13
C MET A 1 -14.59 33.36 12.26
N ALA A 2 -14.21 32.77 13.41
CA ALA A 2 -12.92 32.10 13.62
C ALA A 2 -12.79 30.61 13.19
N PRO A 3 -13.86 29.79 13.04
CA PRO A 3 -13.66 28.33 12.90
C PRO A 3 -13.20 27.88 11.49
N VAL A 4 -13.31 28.74 10.47
CA VAL A 4 -12.96 28.38 9.07
C VAL A 4 -11.46 28.54 8.79
N VAL A 5 -10.80 29.50 9.45
CA VAL A 5 -9.38 29.77 9.21
C VAL A 5 -8.49 28.70 9.86
N GLU A 6 -8.91 28.18 11.01
CA GLU A 6 -8.23 27.07 11.70
C GLU A 6 -8.37 25.73 10.95
N SER A 7 -9.51 25.48 10.29
CA SER A 7 -9.66 24.30 9.42
C SER A 7 -8.78 24.39 8.17
N ASP A 8 -8.65 25.58 7.56
CA ASP A 8 -7.82 25.77 6.37
C ASP A 8 -6.32 25.60 6.68
N LEU A 9 -5.86 26.06 7.84
CA LEU A 9 -4.48 25.86 8.32
C LEU A 9 -4.18 24.40 8.64
N ALA A 10 -5.13 23.67 9.25
CA ALA A 10 -5.01 22.24 9.47
C ALA A 10 -4.92 21.45 8.16
N HIS A 11 -5.77 21.78 7.17
CA HIS A 11 -5.72 21.18 5.83
C HIS A 11 -4.43 21.49 5.06
N LEU A 12 -3.83 22.67 5.26
CA LEU A 12 -2.54 23.01 4.68
C LEU A 12 -1.38 22.25 5.35
N SER A 13 -1.49 21.97 6.66
CA SER A 13 -0.50 21.18 7.39
C SER A 13 -0.57 19.69 7.06
N GLU A 14 -1.76 19.14 6.81
CA GLU A 14 -1.94 17.76 6.31
C GLU A 14 -1.31 17.56 4.93
N ARG A 15 -1.35 18.59 4.06
CA ARG A 15 -0.66 18.58 2.75
C ARG A 15 0.87 18.53 2.86
N GLN A 16 1.43 18.75 4.05
CA GLN A 16 2.87 18.70 4.30
C GLN A 16 3.31 17.41 4.97
N ASP A 17 2.43 16.43 5.19
CA ASP A 17 2.83 15.13 5.74
C ASP A 17 3.84 14.46 4.78
N PRO A 18 5.11 14.28 5.20
CA PRO A 18 6.13 13.67 4.36
C PRO A 18 5.75 12.25 3.92
N ARG A 19 4.96 11.53 4.71
CA ARG A 19 4.48 10.18 4.39
C ARG A 19 3.48 10.21 3.24
N LEU A 20 2.53 11.16 3.28
CA LEU A 20 1.56 11.36 2.21
C LEU A 20 2.24 11.80 0.91
N LEU A 21 3.22 12.71 0.99
CA LEU A 21 3.97 13.16 -0.19
C LEU A 21 4.74 12.02 -0.85
N ARG A 22 5.47 11.21 -0.06
CA ARG A 22 6.14 10.00 -0.56
C ARG A 22 5.17 9.05 -1.22
N ALA A 23 3.97 8.89 -0.64
CA ALA A 23 2.96 8.01 -1.20
C ALA A 23 2.43 8.48 -2.54
N ILE A 24 2.14 9.78 -2.65
CA ILE A 24 1.69 10.39 -3.90
C ILE A 24 2.79 10.30 -4.96
N ASP A 25 4.05 10.55 -4.61
CA ASP A 25 5.18 10.44 -5.53
C ASP A 25 5.36 9.01 -6.04
N ALA A 26 5.23 8.00 -5.18
CA ALA A 26 5.34 6.60 -5.57
C ALA A 26 4.28 6.18 -6.60
N VAL A 27 3.04 6.68 -6.47
CA VAL A 27 1.92 6.37 -7.37
C VAL A 27 1.68 7.45 -8.44
N ALA A 28 2.63 8.39 -8.61
CA ALA A 28 2.51 9.46 -9.58
C ALA A 28 2.59 8.94 -11.03
N PRO A 29 1.91 9.60 -11.99
CA PRO A 29 2.03 9.26 -13.41
C PRO A 29 3.49 9.30 -13.88
N GLY A 30 3.91 8.24 -14.58
CA GLY A 30 5.29 8.08 -15.06
C GLY A 30 6.17 7.21 -14.18
N THR A 31 5.72 6.79 -12.98
CA THR A 31 6.41 5.76 -12.20
C THR A 31 6.03 4.36 -12.68
N GLU A 32 6.95 3.41 -12.53
CA GLU A 32 6.70 2.01 -12.87
C GLU A 32 5.63 1.38 -11.95
N LEU A 33 5.53 1.84 -10.69
CA LEU A 33 4.48 1.42 -9.77
C LEU A 33 3.10 1.86 -10.27
N ARG A 34 2.98 3.11 -10.75
CA ARG A 34 1.73 3.61 -11.31
C ARG A 34 1.32 2.85 -12.56
N GLU A 35 2.26 2.55 -13.47
CA GLU A 35 2.00 1.75 -14.66
C GLU A 35 1.50 0.34 -14.29
N GLY A 36 2.11 -0.29 -13.29
CA GLY A 36 1.68 -1.59 -12.79
C GLY A 36 0.27 -1.57 -12.19
N ILE A 37 -0.06 -0.53 -11.41
CA ILE A 37 -1.42 -0.31 -10.87
C ILE A 37 -2.43 -0.10 -11.99
N ASP A 38 -2.08 0.70 -13.00
CA ASP A 38 -2.95 0.93 -14.15
C ASP A 38 -3.22 -0.39 -14.89
N ASN A 39 -2.22 -1.25 -15.09
CA ASN A 39 -2.41 -2.58 -15.69
C ASN A 39 -3.41 -3.46 -14.91
N ILE A 40 -3.31 -3.46 -13.57
CA ILE A 40 -4.24 -4.17 -12.67
C ILE A 40 -5.67 -3.61 -12.81
N LEU A 41 -5.82 -2.28 -12.87
CA LEU A 41 -7.11 -1.62 -13.02
C LEU A 41 -7.77 -1.96 -14.36
N HIS A 42 -7.02 -1.94 -15.46
CA HIS A 42 -7.52 -2.31 -16.79
C HIS A 42 -8.01 -3.76 -16.84
N ALA A 43 -7.36 -4.66 -16.10
CA ALA A 43 -7.74 -6.08 -16.01
C ALA A 43 -8.87 -6.38 -15.00
N ARG A 44 -9.30 -5.39 -14.20
CA ARG A 44 -10.36 -5.50 -13.17
C ARG A 44 -10.09 -6.56 -12.10
N THR A 45 -8.84 -6.92 -11.84
CA THR A 45 -8.47 -7.87 -10.78
C THR A 45 -8.41 -7.21 -9.40
N GLY A 46 -7.99 -5.94 -9.34
CA GLY A 46 -7.69 -5.25 -8.09
C GLY A 46 -6.51 -5.90 -7.35
N GLY A 47 -6.21 -5.46 -6.14
CA GLY A 47 -5.14 -6.03 -5.33
C GLY A 47 -4.89 -5.25 -4.04
N LEU A 48 -4.18 -5.87 -3.09
CA LEU A 48 -3.61 -5.20 -1.93
C LEU A 48 -2.10 -5.16 -2.12
N ILE A 49 -1.54 -3.98 -2.32
CA ILE A 49 -0.10 -3.78 -2.47
C ILE A 49 0.38 -3.10 -1.18
N VAL A 50 1.44 -3.63 -0.60
CA VAL A 50 2.09 -3.07 0.60
C VAL A 50 3.53 -2.74 0.22
N VAL A 51 3.93 -1.49 0.41
CA VAL A 51 5.28 -1.02 0.09
C VAL A 51 6.00 -0.63 1.38
N GLY A 52 7.14 -1.28 1.65
CA GLY A 52 7.96 -1.00 2.82
C GLY A 52 8.97 -2.10 3.11
N GLU A 53 9.71 -1.97 4.21
CA GLU A 53 10.68 -2.98 4.61
C GLU A 53 9.97 -4.22 5.16
N THR A 54 10.30 -5.40 4.60
CA THR A 54 9.57 -6.63 4.91
C THR A 54 9.70 -7.01 6.38
N GLU A 55 10.82 -6.68 7.02
CA GLU A 55 11.10 -6.87 8.43
C GLU A 55 10.08 -6.16 9.33
N ASP A 56 9.58 -4.99 8.92
CA ASP A 56 8.69 -4.16 9.73
C ASP A 56 7.28 -4.76 9.88
N PHE A 57 6.87 -5.61 8.94
CA PHE A 57 5.54 -6.24 8.95
C PHE A 57 5.58 -7.77 8.81
N ALA A 58 6.76 -8.38 8.91
CA ALA A 58 6.95 -9.84 8.81
C ALA A 58 6.07 -10.62 9.80
N PHE A 59 5.86 -10.08 11.01
CA PHE A 59 5.06 -10.72 12.06
C PHE A 59 3.55 -10.77 11.76
N MET A 60 3.07 -9.99 10.77
CA MET A 60 1.67 -9.97 10.34
C MET A 60 1.44 -10.81 9.09
N LEU A 61 2.48 -11.38 8.49
CA LEU A 61 2.39 -12.22 7.30
C LEU A 61 1.90 -13.62 7.68
N SER A 62 0.80 -14.03 7.06
CA SER A 62 0.30 -15.40 7.15
C SER A 62 0.32 -16.06 5.77
N GLY A 63 1.15 -17.09 5.64
CA GLY A 63 1.30 -17.84 4.39
C GLY A 63 1.96 -17.04 3.26
N GLY A 64 1.55 -17.32 2.02
CA GLY A 64 2.09 -16.71 0.82
C GLY A 64 3.37 -17.35 0.30
N ILE A 65 3.92 -16.75 -0.76
CA ILE A 65 5.09 -17.22 -1.49
C ILE A 65 6.13 -16.12 -1.50
N ARG A 66 7.34 -16.43 -1.04
CA ARG A 66 8.50 -15.55 -1.19
C ARG A 66 9.00 -15.63 -2.63
N LEU A 67 9.03 -14.49 -3.32
CA LEU A 67 9.47 -14.38 -4.72
C LEU A 67 10.89 -13.82 -4.82
N ASP A 68 11.15 -12.69 -4.15
CA ASP A 68 12.44 -11.98 -4.18
C ASP A 68 12.95 -11.72 -5.61
N ILE A 69 12.07 -11.17 -6.44
CA ILE A 69 12.31 -10.87 -7.86
C ILE A 69 12.37 -9.38 -8.11
N ASP A 70 13.07 -8.97 -9.17
CA ASP A 70 13.10 -7.58 -9.59
C ASP A 70 11.71 -7.10 -10.03
N TYR A 71 11.39 -5.87 -9.65
CA TYR A 71 10.12 -5.26 -9.97
C TYR A 71 10.01 -4.98 -11.47
N SER A 72 8.84 -5.24 -12.03
CA SER A 72 8.42 -4.68 -13.30
C SER A 72 6.89 -4.57 -13.34
N PRO A 73 6.32 -3.62 -14.10
CA PRO A 73 4.87 -3.48 -14.24
C PRO A 73 4.19 -4.78 -14.71
N ALA A 74 4.85 -5.52 -15.60
CA ALA A 74 4.36 -6.79 -16.11
C ALA A 74 4.35 -7.88 -15.02
N MET A 75 5.40 -7.97 -14.20
CA MET A 75 5.45 -8.95 -13.10
C MET A 75 4.44 -8.61 -12.01
N LEU A 76 4.31 -7.34 -11.63
CA LEU A 76 3.27 -6.93 -10.69
C LEU A 76 1.88 -7.34 -11.19
N TYR A 77 1.60 -7.11 -12.48
CA TYR A 77 0.35 -7.53 -13.10
C TYR A 77 0.11 -9.04 -13.05
N GLN A 78 1.13 -9.88 -13.30
CA GLN A 78 0.97 -11.33 -13.20
C GLN A 78 0.69 -11.78 -11.77
N VAL A 79 1.44 -11.23 -10.81
CA VAL A 79 1.32 -11.58 -9.40
C VAL A 79 -0.03 -11.13 -8.83
N ALA A 80 -0.53 -9.97 -9.26
CA ALA A 80 -1.84 -9.44 -8.85
C ALA A 80 -3.05 -10.25 -9.32
N LYS A 81 -2.85 -11.29 -10.14
CA LYS A 81 -3.90 -12.27 -10.45
C LYS A 81 -4.12 -13.27 -9.31
N MET A 82 -3.16 -13.39 -8.41
CA MET A 82 -3.29 -14.18 -7.20
C MET A 82 -4.14 -13.42 -6.17
N ASP A 83 -4.76 -14.16 -5.26
CA ASP A 83 -5.43 -13.55 -4.12
C ASP A 83 -4.41 -12.97 -3.11
N GLY A 84 -4.88 -12.25 -2.10
CA GLY A 84 -4.05 -11.75 -1.01
C GLY A 84 -3.28 -10.46 -1.32
N ALA A 85 -2.21 -10.26 -0.56
CA ALA A 85 -1.35 -9.08 -0.62
C ALA A 85 -0.06 -9.38 -1.40
N ILE A 86 0.44 -8.33 -2.04
CA ILE A 86 1.72 -8.27 -2.73
C ILE A 86 2.61 -7.33 -1.93
N LEU A 87 3.81 -7.76 -1.61
CA LEU A 87 4.78 -6.97 -0.88
C LEU A 87 5.86 -6.49 -1.83
N ILE A 88 6.14 -5.19 -1.77
CA ILE A 88 7.21 -4.52 -2.50
C ILE A 88 8.13 -3.90 -1.45
N ASN A 89 9.44 -3.94 -1.67
CA ASN A 89 10.40 -3.28 -0.78
C ASN A 89 10.22 -1.74 -0.80
N ALA A 90 10.79 -1.04 0.18
CA ALA A 90 10.60 0.40 0.32
C ALA A 90 11.06 1.21 -0.90
N ASP A 91 12.11 0.74 -1.59
CA ASP A 91 12.65 1.38 -2.79
C ASP A 91 11.83 1.10 -4.07
N GLY A 92 10.82 0.24 -4.01
CA GLY A 92 10.00 -0.13 -5.18
C GLY A 92 10.71 -1.02 -6.21
N SER A 93 11.92 -1.50 -5.91
CA SER A 93 12.79 -2.22 -6.86
C SER A 93 12.54 -3.72 -6.92
N LYS A 94 11.86 -4.32 -5.93
CA LYS A 94 11.65 -5.76 -5.84
C LYS A 94 10.28 -6.14 -5.31
N ILE A 95 9.72 -7.21 -5.86
CA ILE A 95 8.55 -7.91 -5.31
C ILE A 95 9.06 -9.00 -4.37
N THR A 96 8.88 -8.81 -3.06
CA THR A 96 9.44 -9.70 -2.05
C THR A 96 8.52 -10.90 -1.81
N TRP A 97 7.21 -10.65 -1.70
CA TRP A 97 6.20 -11.67 -1.45
C TRP A 97 4.93 -11.47 -2.27
N ALA A 98 4.22 -12.57 -2.46
CA ALA A 98 2.94 -12.63 -3.13
C ALA A 98 1.98 -13.58 -2.40
N ASN A 99 0.68 -13.40 -2.65
CA ASN A 99 -0.37 -14.27 -2.11
C ASN A 99 -0.35 -14.35 -0.58
N VAL A 100 0.02 -13.25 0.07
CA VAL A 100 0.11 -13.20 1.53
C VAL A 100 -1.22 -12.78 2.13
N GLN A 101 -1.64 -13.46 3.18
CA GLN A 101 -2.73 -12.96 4.01
C GLN A 101 -2.15 -12.05 5.10
N MET A 102 -2.45 -10.75 5.04
CA MET A 102 -2.05 -9.82 6.10
C MET A 102 -3.00 -9.91 7.29
N MET A 103 -2.44 -10.05 8.49
CA MET A 103 -3.18 -10.12 9.76
C MET A 103 -2.78 -8.96 10.69
N PRO A 104 -3.23 -7.72 10.41
CA PRO A 104 -2.99 -6.60 11.30
C PRO A 104 -3.82 -6.75 12.59
N ASP A 105 -3.44 -5.98 13.62
CA ASP A 105 -4.12 -5.98 14.91
C ASP A 105 -5.62 -5.64 14.73
N PRO A 106 -6.54 -6.55 15.11
CA PRO A 106 -7.96 -6.35 14.92
C PRO A 106 -8.55 -5.23 15.80
N THR A 107 -7.82 -4.80 16.85
CA THR A 107 -8.24 -3.73 17.77
C THR A 107 -8.05 -2.33 17.18
N ILE A 108 -7.22 -2.20 16.14
CA ILE A 108 -7.02 -0.92 15.44
C ILE A 108 -8.33 -0.52 14.76
N HIS A 109 -8.82 0.65 15.15
CA HIS A 109 -10.04 1.22 14.61
C HIS A 109 -9.86 1.59 13.13
N SER A 110 -10.82 1.18 12.32
CA SER A 110 -10.86 1.42 10.88
C SER A 110 -12.25 1.93 10.51
N VAL A 111 -12.29 3.00 9.73
CA VAL A 111 -13.54 3.60 9.22
C VAL A 111 -13.88 3.09 7.81
N GLU A 112 -12.94 2.38 7.18
CA GLU A 112 -13.07 1.83 5.84
C GLU A 112 -14.08 0.67 5.74
N THR A 113 -14.58 0.43 4.52
CA THR A 113 -15.50 -0.67 4.22
C THR A 113 -14.86 -1.72 3.30
N GLY A 114 -15.23 -2.99 3.52
CA GLY A 114 -14.63 -4.13 2.84
C GLY A 114 -13.33 -4.62 3.49
N THR A 115 -13.07 -5.93 3.40
CA THR A 115 -11.91 -6.56 4.05
C THR A 115 -10.58 -5.97 3.58
N ARG A 116 -10.45 -5.69 2.28
CA ARG A 116 -9.24 -5.13 1.67
C ARG A 116 -8.88 -3.75 2.21
N HIS A 117 -9.80 -2.79 2.17
CA HIS A 117 -9.54 -1.42 2.61
C HIS A 117 -9.34 -1.34 4.13
N ARG A 118 -10.12 -2.09 4.92
CA ARG A 118 -9.90 -2.18 6.37
C ARG A 118 -8.51 -2.72 6.71
N THR A 119 -8.07 -3.75 5.99
CA THR A 119 -6.72 -4.31 6.18
C THR A 119 -5.65 -3.28 5.80
N ALA A 120 -5.80 -2.58 4.67
CA ALA A 120 -4.86 -1.53 4.26
C ALA A 120 -4.75 -0.41 5.30
N GLU A 121 -5.89 0.12 5.79
CA GLU A 121 -5.90 1.18 6.80
C GLU A 121 -5.23 0.74 8.10
N ARG A 122 -5.50 -0.50 8.55
CA ARG A 122 -4.91 -1.03 9.79
C ARG A 122 -3.42 -1.25 9.66
N ILE A 123 -2.94 -1.80 8.53
CA ILE A 123 -1.50 -1.96 8.27
C ILE A 123 -0.83 -0.59 8.30
N SER A 124 -1.35 0.39 7.56
CA SER A 124 -0.78 1.74 7.50
C SER A 124 -0.76 2.45 8.87
N LYS A 125 -1.72 2.15 9.76
CA LYS A 125 -1.72 2.66 11.14
C LYS A 125 -0.75 1.92 12.07
N GLN A 126 -0.53 0.63 11.85
CA GLN A 126 0.27 -0.22 12.73
C GLN A 126 1.77 -0.12 12.42
N VAL A 127 2.11 0.02 11.14
CA VAL A 127 3.49 0.07 10.65
C VAL A 127 3.69 1.25 9.69
N ASP A 128 4.93 1.68 9.52
CA ASP A 128 5.31 2.72 8.57
C ASP A 128 5.43 2.15 7.14
N ALA A 129 4.34 1.57 6.64
CA ALA A 129 4.22 1.05 5.29
C ALA A 129 3.20 1.86 4.48
N LEU A 130 3.38 1.88 3.16
CA LEU A 130 2.44 2.45 2.20
C LEU A 130 1.44 1.40 1.72
#